data_AF-A0A6I6MVY0-F1
#
_entry.id   AF-A0A6I6MVY0-F1
#
_cell.length_a   1.000
_cell.length_b   1.000
_cell.length_c   1.000
_cell.angle_alpha   90.00
_cell.angle_beta   90.00
_cell.angle_gamma   90.00
#
_symmetry.space_group_name_H-M   'P 1'
#
loop_
_entity.id
_entity.type
_entity.pdbx_description
1 polymer ?
#
loop_
_entity_poly.entity_id
_entity_poly.type
_entity_poly.pdbx_seq_one_letter_code
_entity_poly.pdbx_strand_id
1 'polypeptide(L)'
;MSSGDAAARPNDISASSVWLICAALYAVLMVIVFLYPAAIWGPETTQGRASELGVLESVQNAVLLIALVLMIRLAIRAPERNLRLWAIFIAFGTFFLLGEEISWGQHYFGWVTTGVFEQINDQGETNLHNTEGGWLDQKPRAILLFGMILGTIVHPLVKHFRKGRGLFDNPWWLAPTLASLAPVVFSQLGSMPERIDDLNDALHLWSFSAQDFTNNFRSSEMEEVFLYVFFITYTASILKRLPAKAR
;
A
#
# COMPACT_ATOMS: atom_id res chain seq x y z
N MET A 1 7.58 -25.70 -38.69
CA MET A 1 7.90 -25.18 -37.34
C MET A 1 7.82 -23.66 -37.41
N SER A 2 6.62 -23.09 -37.24
CA SER A 2 6.49 -21.64 -37.04
C SER A 2 6.73 -21.38 -35.56
N SER A 3 7.85 -20.73 -35.24
CA SER A 3 8.09 -20.10 -33.95
C SER A 3 7.04 -19.03 -33.76
N GLY A 4 5.91 -19.42 -33.14
CA GLY A 4 4.87 -18.50 -32.73
C GLY A 4 5.46 -17.51 -31.75
N ASP A 5 5.49 -16.25 -32.17
CA ASP A 5 5.54 -15.04 -31.38
C ASP A 5 5.89 -15.26 -29.91
N ALA A 6 7.21 -15.27 -29.64
CA ALA A 6 7.69 -14.83 -28.36
C ALA A 6 7.29 -13.35 -28.24
N ALA A 7 6.05 -13.12 -27.79
CA ALA A 7 5.47 -11.82 -27.56
C ALA A 7 6.54 -10.97 -26.87
N ALA A 8 7.06 -9.99 -27.61
CA ALA A 8 8.10 -9.09 -27.16
C ALA A 8 7.68 -8.60 -25.78
N ARG A 9 8.39 -9.02 -24.72
CA ARG A 9 8.08 -8.58 -23.36
C ARG A 9 8.13 -7.05 -23.44
N PRO A 10 7.00 -6.33 -23.31
CA PRO A 10 7.08 -4.88 -23.32
C PRO A 10 8.02 -4.49 -22.18
N ASN A 11 8.95 -3.57 -22.45
CA ASN A 11 9.88 -3.06 -21.44
C ASN A 11 9.09 -2.76 -20.16
N ASP A 12 9.25 -3.57 -19.13
CA ASP A 12 8.62 -3.35 -17.82
C ASP A 12 9.60 -2.59 -16.92
N ILE A 13 9.15 -2.16 -15.74
CA ILE A 13 10.06 -1.68 -14.70
C ILE A 13 10.94 -2.84 -14.19
N SER A 14 12.17 -2.52 -13.78
CA SER A 14 13.14 -3.51 -13.31
C SER A 14 12.72 -4.08 -11.95
N ALA A 15 12.37 -5.37 -11.90
CA ALA A 15 11.97 -6.03 -10.66
C ALA A 15 13.09 -5.96 -9.59
N SER A 16 14.36 -6.17 -9.97
CA SER A 16 15.49 -6.07 -9.04
C SER A 16 15.62 -4.67 -8.44
N SER A 17 15.37 -3.62 -9.23
CA SER A 17 15.37 -2.25 -8.73
C SER A 17 14.24 -2.02 -7.73
N VAL A 18 13.04 -2.55 -7.98
CA VAL A 18 11.92 -2.46 -7.03
C VAL A 18 12.25 -3.18 -5.72
N TRP A 19 12.83 -4.39 -5.79
CA TRP A 19 13.29 -5.11 -4.60
C TRP A 19 14.32 -4.32 -3.79
N LEU A 20 15.33 -3.74 -4.45
CA LEU A 20 16.33 -2.91 -3.79
C LEU A 20 15.73 -1.67 -3.14
N ILE A 21 14.78 -1.00 -3.82
CA ILE A 21 14.10 0.19 -3.27
C ILE A 21 13.26 -0.20 -2.04
N CYS A 22 12.49 -1.30 -2.10
CA CYS A 22 11.69 -1.74 -0.96
C CYS A 22 12.57 -2.15 0.22
N ALA A 23 13.66 -2.88 -0.04
CA ALA A 23 14.62 -3.27 0.99
C ALA A 23 15.31 -2.07 1.63
N ALA A 24 15.74 -1.09 0.82
CA ALA A 24 16.35 0.14 1.32
C ALA A 24 15.35 0.95 2.14
N LEU A 25 14.11 1.12 1.67
CA LEU A 25 13.06 1.81 2.40
C LEU A 25 12.78 1.12 3.74
N TYR A 26 12.57 -0.19 3.75
CA TYR A 26 12.34 -0.97 4.97
C TYR A 26 13.50 -0.80 5.96
N ALA A 27 14.74 -0.95 5.49
CA ALA A 27 15.93 -0.81 6.33
C ALA A 27 16.06 0.60 6.91
N VAL A 28 15.80 1.65 6.12
CA VAL A 28 15.82 3.04 6.60
C VAL A 28 14.75 3.27 7.66
N LEU A 29 13.51 2.82 7.42
CA LEU A 29 12.44 2.96 8.40
C LEU A 29 12.74 2.20 9.70
N MET A 30 13.28 0.99 9.61
CA MET A 30 13.72 0.24 10.79
C MET A 30 14.86 0.93 11.54
N VAL A 31 15.85 1.48 10.84
CA VAL A 31 16.90 2.28 11.48
C VAL A 31 16.30 3.47 12.23
N ILE A 32 15.30 4.14 11.66
CA ILE A 32 14.60 5.24 12.33
C ILE A 32 13.83 4.75 13.56
N VAL A 33 13.12 3.62 13.45
CA VAL A 33 12.42 2.97 14.58
C VAL A 33 13.36 2.71 15.76
N PHE A 34 14.56 2.17 15.49
CA PHE A 34 15.51 1.80 16.55
C PHE A 34 16.29 3.00 17.10
N LEU A 35 16.69 3.94 16.25
CA LEU A 35 17.52 5.08 16.69
C LEU A 35 16.69 6.27 17.19
N TYR A 36 15.44 6.40 16.72
CA TYR A 36 14.56 7.53 16.97
C TYR A 36 13.11 7.09 17.24
N PRO A 37 12.84 6.26 18.25
CA PRO A 37 11.48 5.77 18.54
C PRO A 37 10.45 6.87 18.76
N ALA A 38 10.84 8.04 19.26
CA ALA A 38 9.92 9.16 19.42
C ALA A 38 9.44 9.74 18.07
N ALA A 39 10.25 9.63 17.01
CA ALA A 39 9.86 10.04 15.65
C ALA A 39 8.85 9.06 15.01
N ILE A 40 8.90 7.80 15.48
CA ILE A 40 7.77 6.87 15.64
C ILE A 40 6.38 7.49 15.61
N TRP A 41 6.08 8.00 16.79
CA TRP A 41 4.81 8.51 17.20
C TRP A 41 4.67 9.92 16.63
N GLY A 42 5.69 10.79 16.75
CA GLY A 42 5.56 12.19 16.37
C GLY A 42 5.28 13.07 17.58
N PRO A 43 5.05 14.38 17.37
CA PRO A 43 4.82 15.33 18.45
C PRO A 43 3.47 15.11 19.12
N GLU A 44 3.42 15.16 20.45
CA GLU A 44 2.16 15.29 21.18
C GLU A 44 1.40 16.52 20.68
N THR A 45 0.28 16.28 20.00
CA THR A 45 -0.64 17.36 19.65
C THR A 45 -1.40 17.82 20.90
N THR A 46 -1.98 19.02 20.86
CA THR A 46 -2.82 19.59 21.93
C THR A 46 -4.02 18.71 22.34
N GLN A 47 -4.31 17.64 21.59
CA GLN A 47 -5.36 16.68 21.87
C GLN A 47 -4.81 15.30 22.32
N GLY A 48 -3.51 15.19 22.62
CA GLY A 48 -2.87 13.94 23.06
C GLY A 48 -2.58 12.95 21.93
N ARG A 49 -2.59 13.40 20.67
CA ARG A 49 -2.41 12.53 19.49
C ARG A 49 -0.94 12.36 19.19
N ALA A 50 -0.33 11.47 19.96
CA ALA A 50 1.00 10.90 19.80
C ALA A 50 1.43 10.69 18.34
N SER A 51 0.54 10.07 17.55
CA SER A 51 0.82 9.28 16.35
C SER A 51 0.75 10.03 15.01
N GLU A 52 -0.18 10.97 14.87
CA GLU A 52 -0.75 11.44 13.58
C GLU A 52 0.19 12.33 12.72
N LEU A 53 1.44 12.48 13.15
CA LEU A 53 2.50 13.19 12.43
C LEU A 53 3.82 12.41 12.49
N GLY A 54 3.74 11.10 12.75
CA GLY A 54 4.88 10.21 12.82
C GLY A 54 5.59 10.08 11.47
N VAL A 55 6.81 9.55 11.50
CA VAL A 55 7.60 9.33 10.28
C VAL A 55 6.93 8.33 9.35
N LEU A 56 6.30 7.28 9.88
CA LEU A 56 5.64 6.25 9.06
C LEU A 56 4.46 6.83 8.29
N GLU A 57 3.61 7.59 8.96
CA GLU A 57 2.45 8.25 8.34
C GLU A 57 2.85 9.32 7.33
N SER A 58 3.87 10.12 7.66
CA SER A 58 4.43 11.08 6.71
C SER A 58 4.92 10.39 5.43
N VAL A 59 5.50 9.19 5.56
CA VAL A 59 5.93 8.37 4.43
C VAL A 59 4.74 7.77 3.68
N GLN A 60 3.70 7.27 4.36
CA GLN A 60 2.46 6.81 3.72
C GLN A 60 1.83 7.93 2.88
N ASN A 61 1.66 9.11 3.47
CA ASN A 61 1.12 10.29 2.81
C ASN A 61 1.92 10.67 1.55
N ALA A 62 3.24 10.65 1.64
CA ALA A 62 4.11 10.90 0.48
C ALA A 62 3.96 9.82 -0.61
N VAL A 63 3.93 8.54 -0.22
CA VAL A 63 3.76 7.41 -1.15
C VAL A 63 2.40 7.46 -1.84
N LEU A 64 1.32 7.73 -1.11
CA LEU A 64 -0.03 7.89 -1.66
C LEU A 64 -0.12 9.09 -2.61
N LEU A 65 0.50 10.21 -2.27
CA LEU A 65 0.55 11.37 -3.16
C LEU A 65 1.28 11.05 -4.48
N ILE A 66 2.41 10.35 -4.42
CA ILE A 66 3.14 9.89 -5.61
C ILE A 66 2.26 8.93 -6.42
N ALA A 67 1.61 7.96 -5.77
CA ALA A 67 0.70 7.02 -6.41
C ALA A 67 -0.46 7.75 -7.12
N LEU A 68 -1.08 8.73 -6.48
CA LEU A 68 -2.16 9.54 -7.03
C LEU A 68 -1.71 10.27 -8.30
N VAL A 69 -0.55 10.95 -8.25
CA VAL A 69 0.02 11.65 -9.42
C VAL A 69 0.29 10.68 -10.57
N LEU A 70 0.82 9.49 -10.30
CA LEU A 70 1.06 8.47 -11.31
C LEU A 70 -0.25 7.93 -11.90
N MET A 71 -1.28 7.73 -11.08
CA MET A 71 -2.60 7.24 -11.53
C MET A 71 -3.29 8.27 -12.41
N ILE A 72 -3.23 9.56 -12.06
CA ILE A 72 -3.72 10.65 -12.90
C ILE A 72 -2.96 10.67 -14.24
N ARG A 73 -1.62 10.53 -14.20
CA ARG A 73 -0.80 10.42 -15.41
C ARG A 73 -1.20 9.21 -16.27
N LEU A 74 -1.49 8.07 -15.66
CA LEU A 74 -1.97 6.88 -16.36
C LEU A 74 -3.32 7.14 -17.01
N ALA A 75 -4.28 7.74 -16.30
CA ALA A 75 -5.60 8.09 -16.84
C ALA A 75 -5.48 9.01 -18.08
N ILE A 76 -4.61 10.01 -18.03
CA ILE A 76 -4.37 10.93 -19.17
C ILE A 76 -3.74 10.20 -20.37
N ARG A 77 -2.83 9.24 -20.11
CA ARG A 77 -2.08 8.53 -21.15
C ARG A 77 -2.76 7.26 -21.65
N ALA A 78 -3.80 6.78 -20.96
CA ALA A 78 -4.48 5.54 -21.29
C ALA A 78 -5.06 5.57 -22.71
N PRO A 79 -4.62 4.65 -23.61
CA PRO A 79 -5.06 4.62 -25.00
C PRO A 79 -6.47 4.05 -25.14
N GLU A 80 -6.86 3.12 -24.26
CA GLU A 80 -8.17 2.48 -24.26
C GLU A 80 -9.07 3.03 -23.14
N ARG A 81 -10.39 3.04 -23.40
CA ARG A 81 -11.39 3.58 -22.46
C ARG A 81 -11.39 2.83 -21.13
N ASN A 82 -11.27 1.51 -21.14
CA ASN A 82 -11.38 0.71 -19.92
C ASN A 82 -10.19 0.94 -19.00
N LEU A 83 -8.95 0.99 -19.53
CA LEU A 83 -7.77 1.37 -18.75
C LEU A 83 -7.90 2.80 -18.20
N ARG A 84 -8.45 3.74 -18.97
CA ARG A 84 -8.68 5.11 -18.48
C ARG A 84 -9.66 5.12 -17.30
N LEU A 85 -10.80 4.46 -17.44
CA LEU A 85 -11.81 4.39 -16.37
C LEU A 85 -11.25 3.67 -15.13
N TRP A 86 -10.46 2.62 -15.33
CA TRP A 86 -9.77 1.92 -14.25
C TRP A 86 -8.78 2.81 -13.52
N ALA A 87 -7.93 3.54 -14.25
CA ALA A 87 -6.98 4.47 -13.66
C ALA A 87 -7.68 5.63 -12.93
N ILE A 88 -8.80 6.13 -13.45
CA ILE A 88 -9.64 7.14 -12.77
C ILE A 88 -10.22 6.56 -11.48
N PHE A 89 -10.78 5.35 -11.54
CA PHE A 89 -11.34 4.67 -10.36
C PHE A 89 -10.29 4.51 -9.27
N ILE A 90 -9.09 3.99 -9.59
CA ILE A 90 -8.04 3.87 -8.57
C ILE A 90 -7.54 5.24 -8.12
N ALA A 91 -7.41 6.24 -9.00
CA ALA A 91 -7.04 7.59 -8.59
C ALA A 91 -8.02 8.18 -7.57
N PHE A 92 -9.33 7.99 -7.77
CA PHE A 92 -10.33 8.40 -6.76
C PHE A 92 -10.18 7.63 -5.46
N GLY A 93 -9.95 6.32 -5.51
CA GLY A 93 -9.70 5.51 -4.32
C GLY A 93 -8.44 5.95 -3.56
N THR A 94 -7.34 6.22 -4.26
CA THR A 94 -6.08 6.72 -3.67
C THR A 94 -6.23 8.14 -3.13
N PHE A 95 -7.00 9.01 -3.80
CA PHE A 95 -7.32 10.34 -3.28
C PHE A 95 -8.15 10.27 -1.99
N PHE A 96 -9.17 9.41 -1.96
CA PHE A 96 -9.96 9.17 -0.77
C PHE A 96 -9.08 8.63 0.36
N LEU A 97 -8.25 7.62 0.09
CA LEU A 97 -7.33 7.05 1.06
C LEU A 97 -6.35 8.10 1.61
N LEU A 98 -5.69 8.87 0.75
CA LEU A 98 -4.84 9.98 1.20
C LEU A 98 -5.61 10.98 2.05
N GLY A 99 -6.84 11.31 1.66
CA GLY A 99 -7.73 12.17 2.43
C GLY A 99 -8.00 11.60 3.82
N GLU A 100 -8.33 10.32 3.92
CA GLU A 100 -8.54 9.64 5.19
C GLU A 100 -7.29 9.67 6.08
N GLU A 101 -6.11 9.36 5.54
CA GLU A 101 -4.83 9.36 6.26
C GLU A 101 -4.46 10.75 6.83
N ILE A 102 -4.74 11.84 6.10
CA ILE A 102 -4.45 13.21 6.58
C ILE A 102 -5.63 13.88 7.30
N SER A 103 -6.67 13.10 7.62
CA SER A 103 -7.92 13.62 8.19
C SER A 103 -8.53 14.77 7.38
N TRP A 104 -8.52 14.61 6.07
CA TRP A 104 -8.95 15.57 5.05
C TRP A 104 -8.26 16.94 5.12
N GLY A 105 -7.10 16.99 5.77
CA GLY A 105 -6.29 18.18 6.02
C GLY A 105 -6.31 18.64 7.47
N GLN A 106 -7.09 18.00 8.35
CA GLN A 106 -7.23 18.42 9.74
C GLN A 106 -5.89 18.42 10.46
N HIS A 107 -5.02 17.45 10.18
CA HIS A 107 -3.68 17.36 10.77
C HIS A 107 -2.82 18.61 10.46
N TYR A 108 -3.06 19.29 9.34
CA TYR A 108 -2.30 20.47 8.93
C TYR A 108 -2.94 21.79 9.34
N PHE A 109 -4.27 21.85 9.35
CA PHE A 109 -5.01 23.11 9.59
C PHE A 109 -5.64 23.19 10.98
N GLY A 110 -5.68 22.09 11.73
CA GLY A 110 -5.99 22.05 13.16
C GLY A 110 -7.42 22.44 13.53
N TRP A 111 -8.40 22.25 12.64
CA TRP A 111 -9.80 22.52 13.00
C TRP A 111 -10.34 21.50 14.00
N VAL A 112 -11.37 21.92 14.73
CA VAL A 112 -12.08 21.06 15.69
C VAL A 112 -13.08 20.19 14.93
N THR A 113 -13.09 18.89 15.23
CA THR A 113 -14.07 17.95 14.69
C THR A 113 -15.44 18.24 15.27
N THR A 114 -16.48 18.23 14.43
CA THR A 114 -17.85 18.56 14.82
C THR A 114 -18.85 17.63 14.14
N GLY A 115 -20.08 17.60 14.65
CA GLY A 115 -21.20 16.91 13.99
C GLY A 115 -21.10 15.39 14.13
N VAL A 116 -21.29 14.66 13.02
CA VAL A 116 -21.30 13.18 13.06
C VAL A 116 -19.94 12.64 13.48
N PHE A 117 -18.84 13.20 12.98
CA PHE A 117 -17.48 12.73 13.28
C PHE A 117 -17.10 12.89 14.75
N GLU A 118 -17.63 13.91 15.44
CA GLU A 118 -17.43 14.07 16.89
C GLU A 118 -18.06 12.92 17.70
N GLN A 119 -19.07 12.24 17.14
CA GLN A 119 -19.79 11.15 17.80
C GLN A 119 -19.22 9.77 17.48
N ILE A 120 -18.53 9.61 16.34
CA ILE A 120 -18.15 8.28 15.82
C ILE A 120 -16.64 8.07 15.71
N ASN A 121 -15.83 9.12 15.85
CA ASN A 121 -14.38 9.06 15.69
C ASN A 121 -13.70 9.07 17.06
N ASP A 122 -12.98 8.00 17.36
CA ASP A 122 -12.33 7.77 18.67
C ASP A 122 -11.13 8.68 18.91
N GLN A 123 -10.62 9.30 17.85
CA GLN A 123 -9.45 10.16 17.88
C GLN A 123 -9.85 11.64 17.74
N GLY A 124 -11.15 11.94 17.65
CA GLY A 124 -11.66 13.28 17.44
C GLY A 124 -11.29 13.84 16.07
N GLU A 125 -11.26 13.00 15.03
CA GLU A 125 -10.83 13.36 13.67
C GLU A 125 -11.97 13.42 12.67
N THR A 126 -11.79 14.21 11.61
CA THR A 126 -12.73 14.34 10.50
C THR A 126 -12.44 13.28 9.45
N ASN A 127 -12.37 12.01 9.86
CA ASN A 127 -12.17 10.87 8.96
C ASN A 127 -13.03 9.68 9.40
N LEU A 128 -13.15 8.71 8.50
CA LEU A 128 -13.79 7.43 8.73
C LEU A 128 -12.79 6.35 9.17
N HIS A 129 -11.51 6.48 8.82
CA HIS A 129 -10.46 5.52 9.16
C HIS A 129 -10.31 5.31 10.68
N ASN A 130 -10.45 6.38 11.47
CA ASN A 130 -10.33 6.40 12.94
C ASN A 130 -11.69 6.28 13.66
N THR A 131 -12.66 5.62 13.02
CA THR A 131 -13.99 5.37 13.62
C THR A 131 -14.01 4.21 14.59
N GLU A 132 -14.97 4.24 15.52
CA GLU A 132 -15.20 3.21 16.52
C GLU A 132 -15.17 1.79 15.95
N GLY A 133 -14.37 0.92 16.59
CA GLY A 133 -14.29 -0.50 16.28
C GLY A 133 -13.34 -0.88 15.14
N GLY A 134 -12.59 0.07 14.57
CA GLY A 134 -11.44 -0.19 13.68
C GLY A 134 -11.78 -0.91 12.36
N TRP A 135 -13.06 -1.05 12.01
CA TRP A 135 -13.48 -1.75 10.79
C TRP A 135 -12.85 -1.09 9.57
N LEU A 136 -13.02 0.24 9.45
CA LEU A 136 -12.65 1.05 8.27
C LEU A 136 -11.16 1.24 8.11
N ASP A 137 -10.38 0.95 9.15
CA ASP A 137 -8.94 0.76 9.07
C ASP A 137 -8.60 -0.66 8.55
N GLN A 138 -9.13 -1.72 9.17
CA GLN A 138 -8.67 -3.08 8.93
C GLN A 138 -9.13 -3.69 7.60
N LYS A 139 -10.40 -3.54 7.21
CA LYS A 139 -10.95 -4.32 6.09
C LYS A 139 -10.58 -3.77 4.71
N PRO A 140 -10.51 -2.45 4.47
CA PRO A 140 -9.98 -1.94 3.20
C PRO A 140 -8.57 -2.44 2.94
N ARG A 141 -7.72 -2.43 3.97
CA ARG A 141 -6.37 -3.01 3.96
C ARG A 141 -6.37 -4.51 3.61
N ALA A 142 -7.22 -5.30 4.25
CA ALA A 142 -7.35 -6.73 3.96
C ALA A 142 -7.81 -7.01 2.52
N ILE A 143 -8.77 -6.23 1.99
CA ILE A 143 -9.24 -6.37 0.60
C ILE A 143 -8.13 -6.01 -0.39
N LEU A 144 -7.38 -4.94 -0.12
CA LEU A 144 -6.24 -4.53 -0.94
C LEU A 144 -5.16 -5.62 -0.96
N LEU A 145 -4.76 -6.12 0.21
CA LEU A 145 -3.77 -7.19 0.33
C LEU A 145 -4.22 -8.47 -0.40
N PHE A 146 -5.49 -8.85 -0.27
CA PHE A 146 -6.05 -9.99 -0.99
C PHE A 146 -5.92 -9.81 -2.52
N GLY A 147 -6.30 -8.64 -3.04
CA GLY A 147 -6.14 -8.32 -4.46
C GLY A 147 -4.67 -8.36 -4.92
N MET A 148 -3.76 -7.84 -4.10
CA MET A 148 -2.32 -7.85 -4.37
C MET A 148 -1.74 -9.27 -4.44
N ILE A 149 -2.11 -10.15 -3.49
CA ILE A 149 -1.70 -11.55 -3.47
C ILE A 149 -2.30 -12.31 -4.67
N LEU A 150 -3.60 -12.10 -4.94
CA LEU A 150 -4.26 -12.71 -6.09
C LEU A 150 -3.56 -12.32 -7.41
N GLY A 151 -3.17 -11.06 -7.55
CA GLY A 151 -2.55 -10.54 -8.76
C GLY A 151 -1.08 -10.94 -8.93
N THR A 152 -0.26 -10.83 -7.87
CA THR A 152 1.21 -11.00 -7.99
C THR A 152 1.69 -12.42 -7.70
N ILE A 153 0.91 -13.24 -6.99
CA ILE A 153 1.29 -14.61 -6.61
C ILE A 153 0.36 -15.62 -7.26
N VAL A 154 -0.95 -15.55 -6.99
CA VAL A 154 -1.89 -16.60 -7.43
C VAL A 154 -2.04 -16.61 -8.95
N HIS A 155 -2.25 -15.45 -9.57
CA HIS A 155 -2.37 -15.33 -11.03
C HIS A 155 -1.18 -15.96 -11.79
N PRO A 156 0.09 -15.59 -11.54
CA PRO A 156 1.22 -16.18 -12.26
C PRO A 156 1.43 -17.67 -11.96
N LEU A 157 1.16 -18.14 -10.74
CA LEU A 157 1.21 -19.58 -10.42
C LEU A 157 0.14 -20.36 -11.19
N VAL A 158 -1.11 -19.88 -11.19
CA VAL A 158 -2.19 -20.48 -11.98
C VAL A 158 -1.82 -20.51 -13.46
N LYS A 159 -1.24 -19.42 -13.99
CA LYS A 159 -0.78 -19.34 -15.36
C LYS A 159 0.30 -20.38 -15.67
N HIS A 160 1.24 -20.61 -14.75
CA HIS A 160 2.26 -21.64 -14.86
C HIS A 160 1.64 -23.04 -14.94
N PHE A 161 0.77 -23.39 -13.99
CA PHE A 161 0.15 -24.73 -13.93
C PHE A 161 -0.87 -24.98 -15.04
N ARG A 162 -1.57 -23.95 -15.53
CA ARG A 162 -2.59 -24.04 -16.60
C ARG A 162 -2.02 -23.76 -17.99
N LYS A 163 -0.71 -23.92 -18.19
CA LYS A 163 -0.03 -23.76 -19.49
C LYS A 163 -0.35 -22.44 -20.21
N GLY A 164 -0.34 -21.34 -19.46
CA GLY A 164 -0.48 -19.98 -20.00
C GLY A 164 -1.84 -19.31 -19.77
N ARG A 165 -2.81 -19.98 -19.14
CA ARG A 165 -4.12 -19.41 -18.80
C ARG A 165 -4.17 -18.93 -17.34
N GLY A 166 -4.01 -17.63 -17.13
CA GLY A 166 -4.12 -16.96 -15.83
C GLY A 166 -5.57 -16.62 -15.45
N LEU A 167 -5.73 -16.05 -14.26
CA LEU A 167 -7.04 -15.62 -13.73
C LEU A 167 -7.55 -14.32 -14.38
N PHE A 168 -6.64 -13.45 -14.80
CA PHE A 168 -6.90 -12.05 -15.16
C PHE A 168 -6.11 -11.66 -16.42
N ASP A 169 -6.08 -12.53 -17.43
CA ASP A 169 -5.31 -12.29 -18.66
C ASP A 169 -5.89 -11.17 -19.54
N ASN A 170 -7.20 -10.93 -19.44
CA ASN A 170 -7.92 -9.89 -20.19
C ASN A 170 -8.83 -9.10 -19.23
N PRO A 171 -8.63 -7.77 -19.08
CA PRO A 171 -7.61 -6.97 -19.74
C PRO A 171 -6.21 -7.17 -19.13
N TRP A 172 -5.17 -7.04 -19.97
CA TRP A 172 -3.77 -7.34 -19.61
C TRP A 172 -3.22 -6.48 -18.46
N TRP A 173 -3.81 -5.30 -18.22
CA TRP A 173 -3.41 -4.37 -17.17
C TRP A 173 -4.04 -4.70 -15.82
N LEU A 174 -5.01 -5.61 -15.74
CA LEU A 174 -5.63 -5.98 -14.47
C LEU A 174 -4.65 -6.78 -13.58
N ALA A 175 -3.84 -7.65 -14.19
CA ALA A 175 -2.82 -8.40 -13.47
C ALA A 175 -1.54 -7.54 -13.27
N PRO A 176 -1.09 -7.30 -12.03
CA PRO A 176 0.23 -6.73 -11.77
C PRO A 176 1.32 -7.70 -12.26
N THR A 177 2.50 -7.16 -12.60
CA THR A 177 3.66 -8.00 -12.93
C THR A 177 4.43 -8.40 -11.68
N LEU A 178 5.36 -9.35 -11.84
CA LEU A 178 6.26 -9.74 -10.76
C LEU A 178 7.12 -8.58 -10.23
N ALA A 179 7.25 -7.48 -10.96
CA ALA A 179 7.90 -6.28 -10.43
C ALA A 179 7.15 -5.69 -9.23
N SER A 180 5.83 -5.90 -9.13
CA SER A 180 5.02 -5.47 -7.99
C SER A 180 4.97 -6.50 -6.86
N LEU A 181 5.75 -7.59 -6.91
CA LEU A 181 5.79 -8.59 -5.85
C LEU A 181 6.52 -8.08 -4.60
N ALA A 182 7.59 -7.28 -4.75
CA ALA A 182 8.39 -6.84 -3.60
C ALA A 182 7.56 -6.05 -2.58
N PRO A 183 6.72 -5.07 -2.96
CA PRO A 183 5.86 -4.38 -2.00
C PRO A 183 4.89 -5.32 -1.26
N VAL A 184 4.38 -6.38 -1.90
CA VAL A 184 3.56 -7.39 -1.21
C VAL A 184 4.37 -8.12 -0.14
N VAL A 185 5.60 -8.53 -0.46
CA VAL A 185 6.45 -9.25 0.50
C VAL A 185 6.85 -8.34 1.67
N PHE A 186 7.24 -7.10 1.38
CA PHE A 186 7.62 -6.15 2.44
C PHE A 186 6.45 -5.69 3.29
N SER A 187 5.22 -5.64 2.76
CA SER A 187 4.04 -5.38 3.59
C SER A 187 3.83 -6.53 4.60
N GLN A 188 4.07 -7.77 4.19
CA GLN A 188 4.00 -8.90 5.11
C GLN A 188 5.09 -8.82 6.17
N LEU A 189 6.34 -8.49 5.79
CA LEU A 189 7.43 -8.30 6.75
C LEU A 189 7.11 -7.20 7.77
N GLY A 190 6.49 -6.09 7.35
CA GLY A 190 6.04 -5.02 8.25
C GLY A 190 5.01 -5.48 9.28
N SER A 191 4.07 -6.34 8.88
CA SER A 191 3.03 -6.90 9.74
C SER A 191 3.46 -8.09 10.62
N MET A 192 4.66 -8.63 10.40
CA MET A 192 5.09 -9.89 11.05
C MET A 192 5.13 -9.81 12.58
N PRO A 193 5.67 -8.75 13.22
CA PRO A 193 5.77 -8.72 14.68
C PRO A 193 4.42 -8.84 15.38
N GLU A 194 3.43 -8.06 14.96
CA GLU A 194 2.05 -8.13 15.47
C GLU A 194 1.44 -9.52 15.25
N ARG A 195 1.56 -10.09 14.05
CA ARG A 195 1.02 -11.43 13.76
C ARG A 195 1.68 -12.56 14.56
N ILE A 196 2.96 -12.43 14.89
CA ILE A 196 3.68 -13.39 15.74
C ILE A 196 3.14 -13.31 17.16
N ASP A 197 2.89 -12.10 17.67
CA ASP A 197 2.37 -11.88 19.01
C ASP A 197 0.91 -12.35 19.12
N ASP A 198 0.04 -12.04 18.15
CA ASP A 198 -1.33 -12.56 18.08
C ASP A 198 -1.38 -14.10 18.11
N LEU A 199 -0.48 -14.74 17.34
CA LEU A 199 -0.38 -16.20 17.31
C LEU A 199 0.11 -16.74 18.64
N ASN A 200 1.10 -16.08 19.26
CA ASN A 200 1.63 -16.47 20.55
C ASN A 200 0.57 -16.35 21.65
N ASP A 201 -0.21 -15.28 21.66
CA ASP A 201 -1.29 -15.04 22.62
C ASP A 201 -2.43 -16.04 22.45
N ALA A 202 -2.80 -16.36 21.21
CA ALA A 202 -3.85 -17.34 20.90
C ALA A 202 -3.47 -18.77 21.29
N LEU A 203 -2.18 -19.11 21.24
CA LEU A 203 -1.68 -20.47 21.47
C LEU A 203 -0.90 -20.63 22.79
N HIS A 204 -0.70 -19.55 23.54
CA HIS A 204 0.08 -19.49 24.77
C HIS A 204 1.46 -20.15 24.65
N LEU A 205 2.20 -19.85 23.57
CA LEU A 205 3.41 -20.60 23.22
C LEU A 205 4.63 -20.21 24.05
N TRP A 206 4.85 -18.91 24.26
CA TRP A 206 6.02 -18.35 24.94
C TRP A 206 5.75 -16.95 25.54
N SER A 207 6.72 -16.44 26.32
CA SER A 207 6.65 -15.11 26.96
C SER A 207 7.35 -14.00 26.18
N PHE A 208 7.89 -14.30 25.00
CA PHE A 208 8.57 -13.33 24.14
C PHE A 208 7.56 -12.53 23.32
N SER A 209 7.68 -11.20 23.30
CA SER A 209 6.97 -10.31 22.37
C SER A 209 7.89 -9.85 21.25
N ALA A 210 7.47 -10.11 20.01
CA ALA A 210 8.11 -9.64 18.81
C ALA A 210 7.92 -8.12 18.64
N GLN A 211 6.78 -7.56 19.06
CA GLN A 211 6.58 -6.10 19.06
C GLN A 211 7.55 -5.42 20.03
N ASP A 212 7.71 -5.92 21.26
CA ASP A 212 8.69 -5.38 22.22
C ASP A 212 10.12 -5.45 21.66
N PHE A 213 10.49 -6.56 21.03
CA PHE A 213 11.81 -6.71 20.40
C PHE A 213 12.04 -5.69 19.27
N THR A 214 10.99 -5.29 18.59
CA THR A 214 11.04 -4.31 17.49
C THR A 214 10.74 -2.88 17.95
N ASN A 215 10.89 -2.62 19.25
CA ASN A 215 10.69 -1.30 19.86
C ASN A 215 9.24 -0.78 19.71
N ASN A 216 8.28 -1.70 19.67
CA ASN A 216 6.85 -1.43 19.52
C ASN A 216 6.56 -0.48 18.35
N PHE A 217 7.26 -0.66 17.22
CA PHE A 217 6.89 0.09 16.02
C PHE A 217 5.50 -0.33 15.56
N ARG A 218 4.77 0.62 14.98
CA ARG A 218 3.41 0.36 14.53
C ARG A 218 3.43 -0.54 13.30
N SER A 219 3.20 -1.84 13.52
CA SER A 219 3.22 -2.88 12.51
C SER A 219 2.23 -2.62 11.37
N SER A 220 1.03 -2.13 11.70
CA SER A 220 0.01 -1.69 10.74
C SER A 220 0.51 -0.60 9.80
N GLU A 221 1.16 0.44 10.33
CA GLU A 221 1.64 1.57 9.55
C GLU A 221 2.73 1.15 8.56
N MET A 222 3.66 0.30 9.04
CA MET A 222 4.71 -0.25 8.20
C MET A 222 4.14 -1.14 7.10
N GLU A 223 3.13 -1.96 7.40
CA GLU A 223 2.42 -2.76 6.39
C GLU A 223 1.85 -1.84 5.30
N GLU A 224 1.14 -0.78 5.69
CA GLU A 224 0.49 0.16 4.79
C GLU A 224 1.45 0.93 3.89
N VAL A 225 2.63 1.35 4.39
CA VAL A 225 3.66 1.96 3.54
C VAL A 225 3.90 1.10 2.30
N PHE A 226 4.07 -0.22 2.46
CA PHE A 226 4.34 -1.11 1.34
C PHE A 226 3.10 -1.49 0.54
N LEU A 227 1.91 -1.54 1.16
CA LEU A 227 0.65 -1.62 0.42
C LEU A 227 0.48 -0.40 -0.51
N TYR A 228 0.91 0.79 -0.10
CA TYR A 228 0.80 2.00 -0.90
C TYR A 228 1.91 2.08 -1.96
N VAL A 229 3.12 1.57 -1.67
CA VAL A 229 4.18 1.41 -2.67
C VAL A 229 3.72 0.48 -3.82
N PHE A 230 2.86 -0.50 -3.54
CA PHE A 230 2.28 -1.33 -4.60
C PHE A 230 1.52 -0.52 -5.65
N PHE A 231 0.77 0.51 -5.27
CA PHE A 231 0.09 1.39 -6.24
C PHE A 231 1.10 2.08 -7.16
N ILE A 232 2.24 2.51 -6.63
CA ILE A 232 3.33 3.10 -7.43
C ILE A 232 3.87 2.09 -8.44
N THR A 233 4.26 0.90 -7.97
CA THR A 233 4.89 -0.11 -8.84
C THR A 233 3.94 -0.65 -9.89
N TYR A 234 2.67 -0.85 -9.52
CA TYR A 234 1.61 -1.27 -10.43
C TYR A 234 1.41 -0.25 -11.54
N THR A 235 1.24 1.03 -11.17
CA THR A 235 1.03 2.11 -12.13
C THR A 235 2.24 2.35 -13.03
N ALA A 236 3.44 2.36 -12.45
CA ALA A 236 4.68 2.54 -13.18
C ALA A 236 4.91 1.41 -14.20
N SER A 237 4.60 0.17 -13.82
CA SER A 237 4.63 -0.99 -14.72
C SER A 237 3.68 -0.82 -15.90
N ILE A 238 2.43 -0.38 -15.68
CA ILE A 238 1.48 -0.14 -16.78
C ILE A 238 1.97 1.00 -17.67
N LEU A 239 2.36 2.14 -17.09
CA LEU A 239 2.85 3.31 -17.82
C LEU A 239 4.02 2.98 -18.75
N LYS A 240 4.93 2.12 -18.30
CA LYS A 240 6.09 1.68 -19.09
C LYS A 240 5.69 0.75 -20.26
N ARG A 241 4.66 -0.07 -20.05
CA ARG A 241 4.14 -1.04 -21.03
C ARG A 241 3.05 -0.49 -21.94
N LEU A 242 2.63 0.77 -21.76
CA LEU A 242 1.67 1.41 -22.67
C LEU A 242 2.20 1.37 -24.11
N PRO A 243 1.34 1.06 -25.10
CA PRO A 243 1.72 1.13 -26.50
C PRO A 243 2.18 2.55 -26.85
N ALA A 244 3.17 2.67 -27.73
CA ALA A 244 3.56 3.97 -28.26
C ALA A 244 2.33 4.65 -28.89
N LYS A 245 2.14 5.95 -28.64
CA LYS A 245 1.08 6.71 -29.34
C LYS A 245 1.31 6.53 -30.83
N ALA A 246 0.33 5.97 -31.54
CA ALA A 246 0.27 6.10 -33.00
C ALA A 246 0.29 7.60 -33.29
N ARG A 247 1.35 8.06 -33.96
CA ARG A 247 1.49 9.45 -34.40
C ARG A 247 0.60 9.69 -35.60
#